data_AF-A0A2T5JGI4-F1
#
_entry.id   AF-A0A2T5JGI4-F1
#
_cell.length_a   1.000
_cell.length_b   1.000
_cell.length_c   1.000
_cell.angle_alpha   90.00
_cell.angle_beta   90.00
_cell.angle_gamma   90.00
#
_symmetry.space_group_name_H-M   'P 1'
#
loop_
_entity.id
_entity.type
_entity.pdbx_description
1 polymer ?
#
loop_
_entity_poly.entity_id
_entity_poly.type
_entity_poly.pdbx_seq_one_letter_code
_entity_poly.pdbx_strand_id
1 'polypeptide(L)'
;MINHYLTPKKIILSLMCTAIFMVAQSPARAQTKQVSSLKELQAAIDKARPGDVISVADGVYPATENINITAHGNAAHPITITAQHTGGAEVSGSGGFNITDNASYIIVRGFKFTHAASKTKTGPNTSFCRFTQNVFENTGDGEDLTVAGSDQEIDHNTFDHKNAMGRFIAIRGKGSQIAERLHIHHNYFNDFKSQGGKNGAEAFQFGLSGFSLSTSNSVVEYNLFEHCAGENELISVKASGVTLRYNTVRDCPAQFTLRHGNKSRVYGNYFFNTPGLRIFGDDHLIYSNYFENCETGIVIGNGDGEVADGARLTAHDRPDRVLIAFNTMVNNKISMVQMQRKNGMGATAITVAYNLIQGGDNAASISGPMRDAKWEGNLVFGTKTNGDLPAGTFTVIDPKLEKTASGAYHLTAQSPAINKATTTLAGITTDMDGQKRVAPFDIGADEFSTDAVEAKPLSAKDTGVQSAL
;
A
#
# COMPACT_ATOMS: atom_id res chain seq x y z
N MET A 1 35.83 13.96 -95.89
CA MET A 1 35.48 12.84 -94.99
C MET A 1 34.58 13.38 -93.90
N ILE A 2 33.35 12.84 -93.79
CA ILE A 2 32.63 12.43 -92.56
C ILE A 2 32.72 13.38 -91.34
N ASN A 3 31.70 13.74 -90.57
CA ASN A 3 30.22 13.70 -90.54
C ASN A 3 29.84 14.27 -89.15
N HIS A 4 28.72 14.98 -89.03
CA HIS A 4 27.77 15.01 -87.88
C HIS A 4 28.27 15.35 -86.44
N TYR A 5 27.84 16.50 -85.86
CA TYR A 5 26.60 16.73 -85.07
C TYR A 5 26.65 16.25 -83.60
N LEU A 6 26.62 17.20 -82.64
CA LEU A 6 25.55 17.42 -81.63
C LEU A 6 26.03 18.01 -80.29
N THR A 7 25.26 19.01 -79.87
CA THR A 7 25.29 19.83 -78.65
C THR A 7 25.05 19.07 -77.34
N PRO A 8 25.57 19.55 -76.19
CA PRO A 8 25.23 19.04 -74.87
C PRO A 8 23.88 19.59 -74.34
N LYS A 9 23.11 18.70 -73.71
CA LYS A 9 21.82 18.95 -73.05
C LYS A 9 21.97 19.90 -71.86
N LYS A 10 21.10 20.92 -71.78
CA LYS A 10 20.85 21.70 -70.56
C LYS A 10 19.94 20.89 -69.62
N ILE A 11 20.43 20.58 -68.42
CA ILE A 11 19.63 20.04 -67.31
C ILE A 11 19.07 21.25 -66.54
N ILE A 12 17.75 21.41 -66.55
CA ILE A 12 17.03 22.41 -65.75
C ILE A 12 16.82 21.79 -64.36
N LEU A 13 17.50 22.35 -63.36
CA LEU A 13 17.30 22.01 -61.95
C LEU A 13 16.11 22.84 -61.42
N SER A 14 14.97 22.20 -61.19
CA SER A 14 13.80 22.80 -60.56
C SER A 14 14.05 22.93 -59.05
N LEU A 15 14.23 24.16 -58.56
CA LEU A 15 14.24 24.47 -57.13
C LEU A 15 12.79 24.43 -56.62
N MET A 16 12.43 23.34 -55.93
CA MET A 16 11.16 23.22 -55.21
C MET A 16 11.34 23.87 -53.83
N CYS A 17 10.90 25.13 -53.68
CA CYS A 17 10.83 25.79 -52.38
C CYS A 17 9.76 25.12 -51.51
N THR A 18 10.17 24.24 -50.60
CA THR A 18 9.31 23.73 -49.52
C THR A 18 9.14 24.82 -48.47
N ALA A 19 8.04 25.55 -48.53
CA ALA A 19 7.64 26.46 -47.47
C ALA A 19 7.24 25.64 -46.22
N ILE A 20 8.13 25.58 -45.24
CA ILE A 20 7.83 25.05 -43.91
C ILE A 20 6.90 26.06 -43.23
N PHE A 21 5.60 25.78 -43.22
CA PHE A 21 4.64 26.48 -42.35
C PHE A 21 5.01 26.12 -40.90
N MET A 22 5.81 26.96 -40.24
CA MET A 22 5.86 27.00 -38.78
C MET A 22 4.50 27.46 -38.28
N VAL A 23 3.61 26.50 -37.99
CA VAL A 23 2.42 26.78 -37.19
C VAL A 23 2.93 27.16 -35.81
N ALA A 24 2.94 28.46 -35.52
CA ALA A 24 3.13 28.96 -34.17
C ALA A 24 1.98 28.41 -33.32
N GLN A 25 2.22 27.30 -32.62
CA GLN A 25 1.31 26.83 -31.59
C GLN A 25 1.40 27.83 -30.44
N SER A 26 0.44 28.74 -30.38
CA SER A 26 0.22 29.55 -29.17
C SER A 26 0.07 28.57 -28.00
N PRO A 27 0.86 28.69 -26.92
CA PRO A 27 0.69 27.81 -25.77
C PRO A 27 -0.74 27.98 -25.26
N ALA A 28 -1.52 26.90 -25.30
CA ALA A 28 -2.84 26.88 -24.70
C ALA A 28 -2.66 27.19 -23.21
N ARG A 29 -3.13 28.35 -22.78
CA ARG A 29 -3.00 28.80 -21.40
C ARG A 29 -3.91 27.95 -20.54
N ALA A 30 -3.35 27.27 -19.54
CA ALA A 30 -4.10 26.56 -18.50
C ALA A 30 -5.24 27.46 -17.98
N GLN A 31 -6.49 26.99 -18.08
CA GLN A 31 -7.66 27.76 -17.67
C GLN A 31 -8.17 27.25 -16.32
N THR A 32 -8.38 28.18 -15.37
CA THR A 32 -9.20 27.88 -14.19
C THR A 32 -10.66 28.16 -14.52
N LYS A 33 -11.49 27.12 -14.45
CA LYS A 33 -12.93 27.19 -14.63
C LYS A 33 -13.61 26.97 -13.28
N GLN A 34 -14.21 28.03 -12.74
CA GLN A 34 -15.11 27.92 -11.59
C GLN A 34 -16.46 27.35 -12.03
N VAL A 35 -16.99 26.41 -11.26
CA VAL A 35 -18.31 25.77 -11.47
C VAL A 35 -19.07 25.68 -10.14
N SER A 36 -20.39 25.71 -10.20
CA SER A 36 -21.27 25.75 -9.03
C SER A 36 -22.48 24.82 -9.13
N SER A 37 -22.47 23.91 -10.11
CA SER A 37 -23.49 22.87 -10.27
C SER A 37 -22.91 21.61 -10.94
N LEU A 38 -23.57 20.46 -10.74
CA LEU A 38 -23.19 19.20 -11.39
C LEU A 38 -23.20 19.29 -12.93
N LYS A 39 -24.15 20.04 -13.50
CA LYS A 39 -24.23 20.27 -14.95
C LYS A 39 -23.03 21.07 -15.45
N GLU A 40 -22.64 22.12 -14.73
CA GLU A 40 -21.45 22.91 -15.07
C GLU A 40 -20.17 22.10 -14.90
N LEU A 41 -20.06 21.30 -13.84
CA LEU A 41 -18.94 20.39 -13.59
C LEU A 41 -18.78 19.40 -14.74
N GLN A 42 -19.84 18.67 -15.11
CA GLN A 42 -19.77 17.72 -16.23
C GLN A 42 -19.42 18.44 -17.54
N ALA A 43 -20.05 19.57 -17.85
CA ALA A 43 -19.75 20.32 -19.07
C ALA A 43 -18.31 20.89 -19.11
N ALA A 44 -17.71 21.17 -17.95
CA ALA A 44 -16.32 21.57 -17.85
C ALA A 44 -15.38 20.38 -18.07
N ILE A 45 -15.68 19.22 -17.46
CA ILE A 45 -14.93 17.97 -17.64
C ILE A 45 -14.91 17.57 -19.11
N ASP A 46 -16.06 17.59 -19.78
CA ASP A 46 -16.21 17.20 -21.20
C ASP A 46 -15.37 18.07 -22.17
N LYS A 47 -14.99 19.28 -21.74
CA LYS A 47 -14.21 20.25 -22.54
C LYS A 47 -12.79 20.42 -22.06
N ALA A 48 -12.41 19.77 -20.96
CA ALA A 48 -11.13 19.97 -20.31
C ALA A 48 -9.97 19.57 -21.22
N ARG A 49 -8.91 20.37 -21.21
CA ARG A 49 -7.66 20.15 -21.92
C ARG A 49 -6.52 20.01 -20.91
N PRO A 50 -5.40 19.38 -21.30
CA PRO A 50 -4.24 19.27 -20.42
C PRO A 50 -3.86 20.60 -19.76
N GLY A 51 -3.78 20.61 -18.43
CA GLY A 51 -3.45 21.78 -17.61
C GLY A 51 -4.65 22.55 -17.07
N ASP A 52 -5.87 22.25 -17.52
CA ASP A 52 -7.07 22.93 -17.01
C ASP A 52 -7.33 22.57 -15.53
N VAL A 53 -7.85 23.55 -14.80
CA VAL A 53 -8.29 23.42 -13.41
C VAL A 53 -9.78 23.69 -13.34
N ILE A 54 -10.57 22.70 -12.97
CA ILE A 54 -12.00 22.82 -12.70
C ILE A 54 -12.16 22.95 -11.18
N SER A 55 -12.50 24.15 -10.72
CA SER A 55 -12.67 24.47 -9.30
C SER A 55 -14.16 24.50 -8.97
N VAL A 56 -14.59 23.60 -8.10
CA VAL A 56 -15.98 23.42 -7.71
C VAL A 56 -16.26 24.24 -6.45
N ALA A 57 -17.18 25.20 -6.53
CA ALA A 57 -17.55 26.05 -5.41
C ALA A 57 -18.05 25.23 -4.21
N ASP A 58 -17.96 25.78 -3.01
CA ASP A 58 -18.49 25.12 -1.83
C ASP A 58 -20.00 24.88 -1.94
N GLY A 59 -20.44 23.71 -1.50
CA GLY A 59 -21.84 23.30 -1.58
C GLY A 59 -22.03 21.80 -1.57
N VAL A 60 -23.30 21.40 -1.51
CA VAL A 60 -23.72 19.99 -1.60
C VAL A 60 -24.24 19.72 -3.00
N TYR A 61 -23.70 18.68 -3.62
CA TYR A 61 -23.94 18.27 -5.00
C TYR A 61 -24.54 16.86 -5.02
N PRO A 62 -25.88 16.72 -4.91
CA PRO A 62 -26.54 15.42 -4.88
C PRO A 62 -26.59 14.82 -6.29
N ALA A 63 -25.62 13.97 -6.60
CA ALA A 63 -25.50 13.32 -7.89
C ALA A 63 -26.46 12.13 -7.97
N THR A 64 -27.36 12.13 -8.96
CA THR A 64 -28.23 10.98 -9.24
C THR A 64 -27.56 9.96 -10.16
N GLU A 65 -26.59 10.43 -10.96
CA GLU A 65 -25.78 9.66 -11.90
C GLU A 65 -24.29 9.89 -11.62
N ASN A 66 -23.43 9.00 -12.12
CA ASN A 66 -22.00 9.19 -12.02
C ASN A 66 -21.53 10.40 -12.84
N ILE A 67 -20.60 11.16 -12.27
CA ILE A 67 -19.82 12.19 -12.97
C ILE A 67 -18.72 11.46 -13.71
N ASN A 68 -18.85 11.37 -15.04
CA ASN A 68 -17.93 10.60 -15.86
C ASN A 68 -16.76 11.48 -16.31
N ILE A 69 -15.54 11.03 -16.02
CA ILE A 69 -14.31 11.71 -16.40
C ILE A 69 -13.64 10.91 -17.51
N THR A 70 -13.80 11.38 -18.73
CA THR A 70 -13.26 10.80 -19.97
C THR A 70 -12.02 11.56 -20.48
N ALA A 71 -11.62 12.62 -19.78
CA ALA A 71 -10.57 13.52 -20.22
C ALA A 71 -9.17 12.90 -20.11
N HIS A 72 -8.22 13.49 -20.85
CA HIS A 72 -6.82 13.08 -20.87
C HIS A 72 -5.93 14.30 -20.66
N GLY A 73 -5.25 14.36 -19.52
CA GLY A 73 -4.15 15.28 -19.31
C GLY A 73 -2.85 14.76 -19.95
N ASN A 74 -1.73 15.35 -19.57
CA ASN A 74 -0.40 14.77 -19.84
C ASN A 74 0.53 14.99 -18.65
N ALA A 75 1.70 14.35 -18.65
CA ALA A 75 2.66 14.39 -17.54
C ALA A 75 3.07 15.80 -17.12
N ALA A 76 3.18 16.74 -18.06
CA ALA A 76 3.53 18.12 -17.75
C ALA A 76 2.31 18.97 -17.33
N HIS A 77 1.11 18.57 -17.74
CA HIS A 77 -0.13 19.33 -17.59
C HIS A 77 -1.30 18.38 -17.28
N PRO A 78 -1.40 17.85 -16.06
CA PRO A 78 -2.57 17.08 -15.65
C PRO A 78 -3.82 17.96 -15.63
N ILE A 79 -4.99 17.35 -15.73
CA ILE A 79 -6.27 18.04 -15.54
C ILE A 79 -6.64 17.91 -14.06
N THR A 80 -6.87 19.05 -13.39
CA THR A 80 -7.21 19.06 -11.97
C THR A 80 -8.69 19.37 -11.79
N ILE A 81 -9.42 18.45 -11.16
CA ILE A 81 -10.79 18.64 -10.68
C ILE A 81 -10.68 18.79 -9.16
N THR A 82 -10.97 19.97 -8.64
CA THR A 82 -10.72 20.33 -7.24
C THR A 82 -11.92 21.00 -6.61
N ALA A 83 -12.19 20.71 -5.33
CA ALA A 83 -13.01 21.60 -4.52
C ALA A 83 -12.31 22.97 -4.37
N GLN A 84 -13.10 24.04 -4.23
CA GLN A 84 -12.59 25.39 -4.01
C GLN A 84 -11.89 25.48 -2.64
N HIS A 85 -12.53 24.96 -1.61
CA HIS A 85 -11.91 24.70 -0.31
C HIS A 85 -11.98 23.20 -0.01
N THR A 86 -10.91 22.65 0.54
CA THR A 86 -10.85 21.23 0.91
C THR A 86 -11.99 20.86 1.87
N GLY A 87 -12.78 19.86 1.49
CA GLY A 87 -14.00 19.43 2.18
C GLY A 87 -15.24 20.29 1.91
N GLY A 88 -15.10 21.43 1.22
CA GLY A 88 -16.19 22.40 0.97
C GLY A 88 -17.17 21.98 -0.12
N ALA A 89 -16.73 21.16 -1.08
CA ALA A 89 -17.61 20.57 -2.10
C ALA A 89 -17.95 19.12 -1.75
N GLU A 90 -19.18 18.88 -1.32
CA GLU A 90 -19.71 17.57 -0.97
C GLU A 90 -20.44 16.93 -2.16
N VAL A 91 -20.00 15.75 -2.59
CA VAL A 91 -20.70 14.92 -3.58
C VAL A 91 -21.50 13.85 -2.86
N SER A 92 -22.83 14.00 -2.86
CA SER A 92 -23.77 13.12 -2.19
C SER A 92 -24.70 12.42 -3.20
N GLY A 93 -25.67 11.64 -2.73
CA GLY A 93 -26.65 10.98 -3.60
C GLY A 93 -26.25 9.58 -4.07
N SER A 94 -26.74 9.15 -5.22
CA SER A 94 -26.55 7.78 -5.76
C SER A 94 -25.41 7.65 -6.77
N GLY A 95 -24.79 8.77 -7.16
CA GLY A 95 -23.68 8.85 -8.11
C GLY A 95 -22.40 9.42 -7.49
N GLY A 96 -21.27 9.13 -8.12
CA GLY A 96 -19.94 9.56 -7.69
C GLY A 96 -18.99 9.75 -8.87
N PHE A 97 -17.68 9.84 -8.61
CA PHE A 97 -16.69 10.14 -9.64
C PHE A 97 -16.21 8.88 -10.35
N ASN A 98 -16.50 8.75 -11.64
CA ASN A 98 -16.08 7.61 -12.45
C ASN A 98 -15.02 8.04 -13.46
N ILE A 99 -13.74 7.81 -13.16
CA ILE A 99 -12.65 7.99 -14.12
C ILE A 99 -12.71 6.82 -15.09
N THR A 100 -13.24 7.08 -16.29
CA THR A 100 -13.58 6.03 -17.26
C THR A 100 -12.33 5.45 -17.94
N ASP A 101 -12.48 4.28 -18.55
CA ASP A 101 -11.40 3.61 -19.27
C ASP A 101 -10.66 4.53 -20.26
N ASN A 102 -9.34 4.38 -20.29
CA ASN A 102 -8.36 5.16 -21.07
C ASN A 102 -8.13 6.60 -20.60
N ALA A 103 -8.93 7.17 -19.70
CA ALA A 103 -8.64 8.48 -19.10
C ALA A 103 -7.28 8.44 -18.36
N SER A 104 -6.55 9.55 -18.38
CA SER A 104 -5.21 9.63 -17.79
C SER A 104 -4.84 11.03 -17.33
N TYR A 105 -3.89 11.12 -16.40
CA TYR A 105 -3.40 12.40 -15.86
C TYR A 105 -4.51 13.29 -15.28
N ILE A 106 -5.38 12.69 -14.47
CA ILE A 106 -6.49 13.35 -13.78
C ILE A 106 -6.17 13.46 -12.29
N ILE A 107 -6.31 14.64 -11.71
CA ILE A 107 -6.21 14.86 -10.26
C ILE A 107 -7.61 15.17 -9.72
N VAL A 108 -8.10 14.36 -8.79
CA VAL A 108 -9.32 14.59 -8.03
C VAL A 108 -8.93 15.01 -6.61
N ARG A 109 -9.24 16.26 -6.26
CA ARG A 109 -8.72 16.87 -5.03
C ARG A 109 -9.76 17.57 -4.17
N GLY A 110 -9.66 17.38 -2.85
CA GLY A 110 -10.33 18.25 -1.88
C GLY A 110 -11.83 18.00 -1.70
N PHE A 111 -12.41 16.95 -2.30
CA PHE A 111 -13.85 16.67 -2.19
C PHE A 111 -14.21 15.97 -0.88
N LYS A 112 -15.45 16.15 -0.45
CA LYS A 112 -16.10 15.26 0.51
C LYS A 112 -17.06 14.34 -0.24
N PHE A 113 -16.92 13.03 -0.09
CA PHE A 113 -17.77 12.02 -0.73
C PHE A 113 -18.69 11.38 0.33
N THR A 114 -19.99 11.59 0.21
CA THR A 114 -21.04 11.01 1.07
C THR A 114 -22.08 10.22 0.26
N HIS A 115 -21.86 10.09 -1.05
CA HIS A 115 -22.71 9.34 -1.95
C HIS A 115 -22.69 7.84 -1.67
N ALA A 116 -23.59 7.10 -2.30
CA ALA A 116 -23.64 5.64 -2.26
C ALA A 116 -22.28 5.01 -2.59
N ALA A 117 -21.90 3.94 -1.90
CA ALA A 117 -20.64 3.24 -2.14
C ALA A 117 -20.55 2.66 -3.57
N SER A 118 -19.33 2.34 -3.99
CA SER A 118 -18.94 1.80 -5.31
C SER A 118 -19.16 2.74 -6.51
N LYS A 119 -19.28 4.05 -6.26
CA LYS A 119 -19.47 5.05 -7.32
C LYS A 119 -18.20 5.82 -7.66
N THR A 120 -17.29 5.99 -6.69
CA THR A 120 -15.98 6.58 -6.95
C THR A 120 -14.99 5.49 -7.34
N LYS A 121 -14.52 5.53 -8.59
CA LYS A 121 -13.72 4.46 -9.17
C LYS A 121 -12.89 4.89 -10.37
N THR A 122 -11.85 4.10 -10.67
CA THR A 122 -11.11 4.16 -11.93
C THR A 122 -11.36 2.93 -12.79
N GLY A 123 -11.36 3.13 -14.11
CA GLY A 123 -11.39 2.04 -15.09
C GLY A 123 -10.06 1.29 -15.17
N PRO A 124 -10.05 0.00 -15.53
CA PRO A 124 -8.84 -0.82 -15.61
C PRO A 124 -7.79 -0.34 -16.61
N ASN A 125 -8.14 0.49 -17.59
CA ASN A 125 -7.18 1.03 -18.56
C ASN A 125 -6.83 2.52 -18.29
N THR A 126 -7.09 3.01 -17.07
CA THR A 126 -6.67 4.35 -16.63
C THR A 126 -5.21 4.36 -16.18
N SER A 127 -4.54 5.52 -16.27
CA SER A 127 -3.15 5.67 -15.82
C SER A 127 -2.82 7.08 -15.35
N PHE A 128 -1.89 7.21 -14.39
CA PHE A 128 -1.40 8.51 -13.90
C PHE A 128 -2.49 9.41 -13.31
N CYS A 129 -3.56 8.85 -12.74
CA CYS A 129 -4.55 9.64 -12.01
C CYS A 129 -4.23 9.65 -10.52
N ARG A 130 -4.71 10.69 -9.84
CA ARG A 130 -4.46 10.93 -8.43
C ARG A 130 -5.74 11.27 -7.69
N PHE A 131 -5.97 10.61 -6.57
CA PHE A 131 -6.97 11.03 -5.58
C PHE A 131 -6.23 11.57 -4.37
N THR A 132 -6.39 12.87 -4.09
CA THR A 132 -5.66 13.50 -2.98
C THR A 132 -6.50 14.45 -2.15
N GLN A 133 -6.28 14.50 -0.84
CA GLN A 133 -6.96 15.42 0.09
C GLN A 133 -8.49 15.29 0.08
N ASN A 134 -9.03 14.11 -0.23
CA ASN A 134 -10.47 13.87 -0.20
C ASN A 134 -10.88 13.23 1.13
N VAL A 135 -12.13 13.47 1.53
CA VAL A 135 -12.80 12.79 2.64
C VAL A 135 -13.83 11.82 2.08
N PHE A 136 -13.76 10.55 2.46
CA PHE A 136 -14.71 9.50 2.10
C PHE A 136 -15.51 9.09 3.35
N GLU A 137 -16.82 9.30 3.31
CA GLU A 137 -17.82 8.90 4.30
C GLU A 137 -19.04 8.31 3.55
N ASN A 138 -18.76 7.42 2.60
CA ASN A 138 -19.75 6.87 1.69
C ASN A 138 -20.81 6.03 2.41
N THR A 139 -22.00 5.96 1.81
CA THR A 139 -23.15 5.25 2.41
C THR A 139 -23.45 3.92 1.74
N GLY A 140 -23.90 2.94 2.54
CA GLY A 140 -24.34 1.63 2.05
C GLY A 140 -23.23 0.63 1.74
N ASP A 141 -23.62 -0.55 1.29
CA ASP A 141 -22.70 -1.65 0.98
C ASP A 141 -21.86 -1.37 -0.27
N GLY A 142 -20.57 -1.66 -0.18
CA GLY A 142 -19.61 -1.57 -1.29
C GLY A 142 -18.39 -0.73 -0.94
N GLU A 143 -17.62 -0.38 -1.98
CA GLU A 143 -16.27 0.16 -1.79
C GLU A 143 -16.28 1.69 -1.87
N ASP A 144 -15.58 2.39 -0.98
CA ASP A 144 -15.56 3.86 -1.02
C ASP A 144 -14.76 4.36 -2.23
N LEU A 145 -13.64 3.68 -2.51
CA LEU A 145 -12.82 3.88 -3.69
C LEU A 145 -12.39 2.54 -4.32
N THR A 146 -12.67 2.36 -5.61
CA THR A 146 -12.09 1.27 -6.41
C THR A 146 -11.01 1.79 -7.35
N VAL A 147 -9.81 1.21 -7.28
CA VAL A 147 -8.69 1.53 -8.19
C VAL A 147 -8.39 0.32 -9.05
N ALA A 148 -8.58 0.43 -10.37
CA ALA A 148 -8.36 -0.69 -11.29
C ALA A 148 -7.27 -0.44 -12.33
N GLY A 149 -6.93 0.82 -12.62
CA GLY A 149 -5.84 1.18 -13.52
C GLY A 149 -4.47 1.20 -12.82
N SER A 150 -3.40 1.13 -13.62
CA SER A 150 -2.00 1.18 -13.14
C SER A 150 -1.51 2.62 -12.98
N ASP A 151 -0.34 2.81 -12.36
CA ASP A 151 0.35 4.10 -12.23
C ASP A 151 -0.48 5.17 -11.50
N GLN A 152 -1.29 4.78 -10.53
CA GLN A 152 -2.16 5.70 -9.77
C GLN A 152 -1.49 6.13 -8.47
N GLU A 153 -1.77 7.36 -8.05
CA GLU A 153 -1.35 7.89 -6.76
C GLU A 153 -2.59 8.14 -5.87
N ILE A 154 -2.65 7.50 -4.71
CA ILE A 154 -3.75 7.67 -3.76
C ILE A 154 -3.15 8.17 -2.45
N ASP A 155 -3.36 9.44 -2.14
CA ASP A 155 -2.62 10.06 -1.05
C ASP A 155 -3.35 11.13 -0.25
N HIS A 156 -3.00 11.30 1.03
CA HIS A 156 -3.58 12.34 1.88
C HIS A 156 -5.13 12.32 1.92
N ASN A 157 -5.77 11.18 1.66
CA ASN A 157 -7.21 11.04 1.79
C ASN A 157 -7.56 10.53 3.19
N THR A 158 -8.72 10.95 3.68
CA THR A 158 -9.32 10.43 4.91
C THR A 158 -10.49 9.54 4.54
N PHE A 159 -10.45 8.29 4.95
CA PHE A 159 -11.55 7.33 4.86
C PHE A 159 -12.06 7.08 6.28
N ASP A 160 -13.32 7.41 6.54
CA ASP A 160 -13.82 7.48 7.91
C ASP A 160 -15.25 6.94 8.04
N HIS A 161 -15.61 6.53 9.26
CA HIS A 161 -16.97 6.17 9.67
C HIS A 161 -17.69 5.12 8.80
N LYS A 162 -16.97 4.10 8.31
CA LYS A 162 -17.62 3.01 7.57
C LYS A 162 -18.37 2.08 8.51
N ASN A 163 -19.67 1.91 8.25
CA ASN A 163 -20.56 1.04 9.02
C ASN A 163 -21.47 0.19 8.11
N ALA A 164 -20.89 -0.35 7.04
CA ALA A 164 -21.56 -1.21 6.07
C ALA A 164 -20.56 -2.21 5.47
N MET A 165 -21.04 -3.20 4.70
CA MET A 165 -20.17 -4.14 4.00
C MET A 165 -19.33 -3.44 2.92
N GLY A 166 -18.21 -4.05 2.52
CA GLY A 166 -17.27 -3.49 1.54
C GLY A 166 -16.05 -2.84 2.19
N ARG A 167 -15.14 -2.30 1.39
CA ARG A 167 -13.85 -1.76 1.82
C ARG A 167 -13.79 -0.24 1.74
N PHE A 168 -12.84 0.37 2.44
CA PHE A 168 -12.47 1.75 2.10
C PHE A 168 -11.84 1.79 0.71
N ILE A 169 -10.81 0.96 0.48
CA ILE A 169 -10.18 0.85 -0.84
C ILE A 169 -10.16 -0.60 -1.32
N ALA A 170 -10.53 -0.78 -2.58
CA ALA A 170 -10.38 -2.03 -3.33
C ALA A 170 -9.46 -1.82 -4.54
N ILE A 171 -8.29 -2.48 -4.54
CA ILE A 171 -7.43 -2.56 -5.73
C ILE A 171 -7.87 -3.73 -6.60
N ARG A 172 -8.01 -3.47 -7.89
CA ARG A 172 -8.46 -4.40 -8.92
C ARG A 172 -7.51 -4.32 -10.11
N GLY A 173 -7.90 -4.95 -11.22
CA GLY A 173 -7.15 -4.96 -12.46
C GLY A 173 -8.00 -5.55 -13.58
N LYS A 174 -7.35 -6.05 -14.63
CA LYS A 174 -7.99 -6.57 -15.84
C LYS A 174 -7.58 -8.01 -16.10
N GLY A 175 -8.57 -8.88 -16.33
CA GLY A 175 -8.30 -10.30 -16.54
C GLY A 175 -7.62 -10.90 -15.30
N SER A 176 -6.42 -11.45 -15.48
CA SER A 176 -5.58 -11.96 -14.40
C SER A 176 -4.47 -10.98 -13.95
N GLN A 177 -4.39 -9.79 -14.54
CA GLN A 177 -3.38 -8.79 -14.19
C GLN A 177 -3.95 -7.78 -13.20
N ILE A 178 -3.32 -7.63 -12.05
CA ILE A 178 -3.64 -6.59 -11.07
C ILE A 178 -3.12 -5.22 -11.55
N ALA A 179 -3.71 -4.13 -11.08
CA ALA A 179 -3.13 -2.79 -11.24
C ALA A 179 -1.68 -2.74 -10.72
N GLU A 180 -0.83 -2.04 -11.44
CA GLU A 180 0.63 -2.02 -11.21
C GLU A 180 1.14 -0.63 -10.85
N ARG A 181 2.29 -0.58 -10.18
CA ARG A 181 3.06 0.64 -9.88
C ARG A 181 2.21 1.72 -9.21
N LEU A 182 1.31 1.31 -8.32
CA LEU A 182 0.52 2.21 -7.52
C LEU A 182 1.38 2.79 -6.40
N HIS A 183 1.15 4.05 -6.06
CA HIS A 183 1.71 4.69 -4.88
C HIS A 183 0.56 5.11 -3.96
N ILE A 184 0.41 4.40 -2.84
CA ILE A 184 -0.69 4.60 -1.90
C ILE A 184 -0.09 5.05 -0.57
N HIS A 185 -0.20 6.34 -0.25
CA HIS A 185 0.55 6.88 0.88
C HIS A 185 -0.11 8.02 1.65
N HIS A 186 0.23 8.16 2.93
CA HIS A 186 -0.26 9.26 3.77
C HIS A 186 -1.79 9.31 3.86
N ASN A 187 -2.50 8.20 3.61
CA ASN A 187 -3.94 8.13 3.83
C ASN A 187 -4.24 7.81 5.29
N TYR A 188 -5.37 8.30 5.78
CA TYR A 188 -5.90 8.00 7.10
C TYR A 188 -7.17 7.15 6.98
N PHE A 189 -7.14 5.95 7.54
CA PHE A 189 -8.28 5.03 7.62
C PHE A 189 -8.72 4.94 9.07
N ASN A 190 -9.95 5.37 9.36
CA ASN A 190 -10.45 5.42 10.72
C ASN A 190 -11.90 4.90 10.84
N ASP A 191 -12.22 4.38 12.02
CA ASP A 191 -13.57 3.98 12.44
C ASP A 191 -14.33 3.11 11.43
N PHE A 192 -13.82 1.89 11.18
CA PHE A 192 -14.58 0.88 10.46
C PHE A 192 -15.26 -0.08 11.43
N LYS A 193 -16.58 0.07 11.63
CA LYS A 193 -17.35 -0.80 12.53
C LYS A 193 -17.29 -2.27 12.11
N SER A 194 -17.26 -3.16 13.12
CA SER A 194 -17.33 -4.60 12.89
C SER A 194 -18.61 -5.00 12.17
N GLN A 195 -18.48 -5.81 11.13
CA GLN A 195 -19.58 -6.33 10.33
C GLN A 195 -20.00 -7.75 10.78
N GLY A 196 -19.71 -8.11 12.03
CA GLY A 196 -20.13 -9.37 12.64
C GLY A 196 -19.42 -10.60 12.08
N GLY A 197 -18.16 -10.45 11.65
CA GLY A 197 -17.35 -11.54 11.11
C GLY A 197 -17.73 -11.98 9.69
N LYS A 198 -18.57 -11.20 8.98
CA LYS A 198 -18.85 -11.42 7.57
C LYS A 198 -17.60 -11.12 6.73
N ASN A 199 -17.29 -12.02 5.80
CA ASN A 199 -16.20 -11.84 4.85
C ASN A 199 -16.48 -10.68 3.89
N GLY A 200 -15.47 -9.87 3.62
CA GLY A 200 -15.52 -8.80 2.61
C GLY A 200 -15.74 -7.41 3.16
N ALA A 201 -15.29 -7.19 4.39
CA ALA A 201 -15.29 -5.91 5.09
C ALA A 201 -13.86 -5.52 5.52
N GLU A 202 -12.86 -5.81 4.69
CA GLU A 202 -11.48 -5.39 4.94
C GLU A 202 -11.37 -3.85 4.86
N ALA A 203 -10.56 -3.20 5.67
CA ALA A 203 -10.32 -1.76 5.49
C ALA A 203 -9.67 -1.49 4.12
N PHE A 204 -8.68 -2.30 3.77
CA PHE A 204 -7.97 -2.19 2.50
C PHE A 204 -7.76 -3.57 1.86
N GLN A 205 -8.29 -3.77 0.66
CA GLN A 205 -8.08 -5.00 -0.10
C GLN A 205 -7.24 -4.75 -1.34
N PHE A 206 -6.08 -5.41 -1.42
CA PHE A 206 -5.19 -5.35 -2.57
C PHE A 206 -5.35 -6.60 -3.44
N GLY A 207 -6.26 -6.58 -4.40
CA GLY A 207 -6.51 -7.69 -5.31
C GLY A 207 -7.51 -8.72 -4.81
N LEU A 208 -7.46 -9.92 -5.41
CA LEU A 208 -8.36 -11.06 -5.21
C LEU A 208 -7.57 -12.35 -5.50
N SER A 209 -8.09 -13.51 -5.14
CA SER A 209 -7.39 -14.79 -5.42
C SER A 209 -7.04 -14.97 -6.90
N GLY A 210 -7.87 -14.51 -7.83
CA GLY A 210 -7.59 -14.57 -9.28
C GLY A 210 -6.41 -13.71 -9.75
N PHE A 211 -5.94 -12.78 -8.91
CA PHE A 211 -4.79 -11.91 -9.15
C PHE A 211 -3.55 -12.35 -8.36
N SER A 212 -3.62 -13.41 -7.55
CA SER A 212 -2.59 -13.72 -6.56
C SER A 212 -1.19 -13.83 -7.15
N LEU A 213 -1.05 -14.50 -8.30
CA LEU A 213 0.23 -14.70 -9.00
C LEU A 213 0.65 -13.50 -9.87
N SER A 214 -0.19 -12.48 -10.00
CA SER A 214 0.12 -11.27 -10.74
C SER A 214 0.96 -10.33 -9.89
N THR A 215 2.07 -9.86 -10.46
CA THR A 215 2.98 -8.93 -9.79
C THR A 215 2.49 -7.50 -9.99
N SER A 216 2.40 -6.74 -8.91
CA SER A 216 1.93 -5.35 -8.93
C SER A 216 3.07 -4.34 -8.94
N ASN A 217 4.19 -4.60 -8.26
CA ASN A 217 5.27 -3.62 -8.03
C ASN A 217 4.76 -2.30 -7.42
N SER A 218 3.68 -2.36 -6.65
CA SER A 218 3.08 -1.20 -5.98
C SER A 218 3.68 -0.98 -4.60
N VAL A 219 3.60 0.26 -4.12
CA VAL A 219 4.07 0.67 -2.80
C VAL A 219 2.90 1.22 -1.99
N VAL A 220 2.73 0.68 -0.79
CA VAL A 220 1.77 1.11 0.22
C VAL A 220 2.57 1.59 1.43
N GLU A 221 2.67 2.90 1.61
CA GLU A 221 3.57 3.46 2.62
C GLU A 221 3.04 4.67 3.37
N TYR A 222 3.49 4.86 4.61
CA TYR A 222 3.10 5.99 5.43
C TYR A 222 1.58 6.16 5.62
N ASN A 223 0.80 5.07 5.61
CA ASN A 223 -0.64 5.14 5.89
C ASN A 223 -0.92 4.85 7.37
N LEU A 224 -1.95 5.49 7.90
CA LEU A 224 -2.41 5.29 9.28
C LEU A 224 -3.77 4.56 9.27
N PHE A 225 -3.84 3.45 10.00
CA PHE A 225 -5.08 2.71 10.26
C PHE A 225 -5.37 2.74 11.75
N GLU A 226 -6.52 3.29 12.13
CA GLU A 226 -6.99 3.36 13.51
C GLU A 226 -8.42 2.84 13.63
N HIS A 227 -8.72 2.11 14.71
CA HIS A 227 -10.09 1.69 15.05
C HIS A 227 -10.85 0.98 13.90
N CYS A 228 -10.12 0.32 13.01
CA CYS A 228 -10.69 -0.40 11.88
C CYS A 228 -10.96 -1.86 12.28
N ALA A 229 -12.22 -2.18 12.53
CA ALA A 229 -12.67 -3.50 12.98
C ALA A 229 -13.30 -4.37 11.89
N GLY A 230 -14.01 -3.77 10.92
CA GLY A 230 -14.57 -4.41 9.71
C GLY A 230 -14.81 -5.93 9.79
N GLU A 231 -13.77 -6.70 9.46
CA GLU A 231 -13.68 -8.16 9.64
C GLU A 231 -12.29 -8.58 10.16
N ASN A 232 -11.92 -9.86 10.07
CA ASN A 232 -10.66 -10.34 10.66
C ASN A 232 -9.41 -9.98 9.84
N GLU A 233 -9.54 -9.59 8.58
CA GLU A 233 -8.47 -9.01 7.74
C GLU A 233 -8.62 -7.48 7.66
N LEU A 234 -7.66 -6.74 8.22
CA LEU A 234 -7.58 -5.28 8.09
C LEU A 234 -7.11 -4.89 6.69
N ILE A 235 -5.89 -5.32 6.36
CA ILE A 235 -5.29 -5.22 5.04
C ILE A 235 -5.26 -6.64 4.49
N SER A 236 -5.84 -6.89 3.32
CA SER A 236 -5.83 -8.20 2.68
C SER A 236 -5.13 -8.11 1.33
N VAL A 237 -3.85 -8.50 1.32
CA VAL A 237 -3.03 -8.53 0.10
C VAL A 237 -3.26 -9.87 -0.60
N LYS A 238 -3.74 -9.79 -1.83
CA LYS A 238 -4.14 -10.91 -2.69
C LYS A 238 -3.52 -10.73 -4.09
N ALA A 239 -2.23 -10.40 -4.11
CA ALA A 239 -1.40 -10.13 -5.29
C ALA A 239 0.09 -10.30 -4.92
N SER A 240 0.97 -10.39 -5.92
CA SER A 240 2.40 -10.57 -5.71
C SER A 240 3.19 -9.26 -5.80
N GLY A 241 4.35 -9.22 -5.16
CA GLY A 241 5.34 -8.14 -5.32
C GLY A 241 4.84 -6.77 -4.86
N VAL A 242 4.07 -6.72 -3.77
CA VAL A 242 3.64 -5.46 -3.14
C VAL A 242 4.64 -5.09 -2.04
N THR A 243 5.08 -3.84 -2.01
CA THR A 243 5.86 -3.30 -0.89
C THR A 243 4.93 -2.58 0.07
N LEU A 244 4.92 -3.00 1.33
CA LEU A 244 4.13 -2.39 2.39
C LEU A 244 5.07 -1.94 3.52
N ARG A 245 5.28 -0.64 3.66
CA ARG A 245 6.29 -0.12 4.58
C ARG A 245 5.89 1.13 5.34
N TYR A 246 6.44 1.35 6.52
CA TYR A 246 6.25 2.60 7.28
C TYR A 246 4.78 2.95 7.56
N ASN A 247 3.88 1.97 7.50
CA ASN A 247 2.49 2.15 7.87
C ASN A 247 2.35 2.00 9.39
N THR A 248 1.39 2.71 9.97
CA THR A 248 1.02 2.54 11.38
C THR A 248 -0.36 1.92 11.47
N VAL A 249 -0.47 0.82 12.22
CA VAL A 249 -1.72 0.15 12.54
C VAL A 249 -1.90 0.18 14.05
N ARG A 250 -2.94 0.86 14.52
CA ARG A 250 -3.17 1.11 15.95
C ARG A 250 -4.62 0.81 16.32
N ASP A 251 -4.83 0.04 17.38
CA ASP A 251 -6.15 -0.24 17.94
C ASP A 251 -7.16 -0.82 16.91
N CYS A 252 -6.65 -1.51 15.90
CA CYS A 252 -7.44 -2.24 14.91
C CYS A 252 -7.58 -3.71 15.35
N PRO A 253 -8.78 -4.21 15.67
CA PRO A 253 -9.00 -5.60 16.06
C PRO A 253 -9.04 -6.55 14.85
N ALA A 254 -8.18 -6.31 13.86
CA ALA A 254 -8.13 -7.01 12.57
C ALA A 254 -6.68 -7.15 12.09
N GLN A 255 -6.38 -8.23 11.37
CA GLN A 255 -5.00 -8.59 10.98
C GLN A 255 -4.55 -7.92 9.69
N PHE A 256 -3.32 -7.41 9.67
CA PHE A 256 -2.62 -7.22 8.41
C PHE A 256 -2.35 -8.61 7.83
N THR A 257 -2.91 -8.95 6.68
CA THR A 257 -2.77 -10.27 6.07
C THR A 257 -2.17 -10.24 4.67
N LEU A 258 -1.03 -10.92 4.50
CA LEU A 258 -0.61 -11.44 3.20
C LEU A 258 -1.43 -12.71 2.94
N ARG A 259 -2.55 -12.56 2.23
CA ARG A 259 -3.58 -13.60 2.13
C ARG A 259 -3.35 -14.51 0.94
N HIS A 260 -2.92 -13.94 -0.18
CA HIS A 260 -2.52 -14.67 -1.39
C HIS A 260 -1.40 -13.91 -2.11
N GLY A 261 -0.65 -14.62 -2.94
CA GLY A 261 0.43 -14.05 -3.74
C GLY A 261 1.75 -14.06 -2.99
N ASN A 262 2.82 -13.79 -3.73
CA ASN A 262 4.20 -14.10 -3.34
C ASN A 262 5.08 -12.85 -3.44
N LYS A 263 6.30 -12.90 -2.91
CA LYS A 263 7.36 -11.89 -3.14
C LYS A 263 7.05 -10.47 -2.64
N SER A 264 6.05 -10.32 -1.78
CA SER A 264 5.77 -9.06 -1.09
C SER A 264 6.84 -8.75 -0.04
N ARG A 265 7.08 -7.45 0.17
CA ARG A 265 8.02 -6.94 1.18
C ARG A 265 7.23 -6.18 2.23
N VAL A 266 7.32 -6.58 3.49
CA VAL A 266 6.63 -5.94 4.61
C VAL A 266 7.67 -5.49 5.62
N TYR A 267 7.95 -4.20 5.70
CA TYR A 267 9.01 -3.71 6.56
C TYR A 267 8.81 -2.32 7.15
N GLY A 268 9.41 -2.06 8.31
CA GLY A 268 9.30 -0.74 8.96
C GLY A 268 7.87 -0.36 9.37
N ASN A 269 6.94 -1.32 9.43
CA ASN A 269 5.57 -1.03 9.85
C ASN A 269 5.47 -1.08 11.38
N TYR A 270 4.59 -0.26 11.93
CA TYR A 270 4.34 -0.13 13.37
C TYR A 270 2.96 -0.68 13.73
N PHE A 271 2.92 -1.64 14.65
CA PHE A 271 1.69 -2.29 15.11
C PHE A 271 1.51 -2.06 16.61
N PHE A 272 0.38 -1.48 16.99
CA PHE A 272 0.04 -1.20 18.39
C PHE A 272 -1.33 -1.78 18.73
N ASN A 273 -1.41 -2.65 19.73
CA ASN A 273 -2.67 -3.23 20.22
C ASN A 273 -3.49 -3.91 19.11
N THR A 274 -2.85 -4.71 18.25
CA THR A 274 -3.51 -5.38 17.12
C THR A 274 -3.35 -6.90 17.19
N PRO A 275 -4.06 -7.68 16.36
CA PRO A 275 -3.79 -9.09 16.16
C PRO A 275 -2.63 -9.38 15.19
N GLY A 276 -1.81 -8.37 14.86
CA GLY A 276 -0.53 -8.50 14.16
C GLY A 276 -0.61 -8.76 12.66
N LEU A 277 0.48 -9.36 12.16
CA LEU A 277 0.71 -9.68 10.75
C LEU A 277 0.53 -11.18 10.51
N ARG A 278 -0.31 -11.56 9.53
CA ARG A 278 -0.53 -12.94 9.10
C ARG A 278 0.02 -13.19 7.71
N ILE A 279 0.73 -14.31 7.53
CA ILE A 279 1.48 -14.62 6.31
C ILE A 279 1.01 -15.95 5.70
N PHE A 280 0.72 -15.92 4.41
CA PHE A 280 0.58 -17.05 3.48
C PHE A 280 1.36 -16.73 2.20
N GLY A 281 1.68 -17.73 1.38
CA GLY A 281 2.42 -17.56 0.13
C GLY A 281 3.94 -17.46 0.30
N ASP A 282 4.62 -17.27 -0.82
CA ASP A 282 6.05 -17.57 -0.94
C ASP A 282 6.95 -16.35 -0.99
N ASP A 283 8.22 -16.56 -0.65
CA ASP A 283 9.34 -15.64 -0.96
C ASP A 283 9.15 -14.22 -0.38
N HIS A 284 8.39 -14.10 0.71
CA HIS A 284 8.17 -12.82 1.37
C HIS A 284 9.40 -12.37 2.17
N LEU A 285 9.63 -11.05 2.19
CA LEU A 285 10.60 -10.43 3.09
C LEU A 285 9.85 -9.64 4.16
N ILE A 286 9.92 -10.10 5.41
CA ILE A 286 9.23 -9.53 6.56
C ILE A 286 10.29 -9.05 7.55
N TYR A 287 10.63 -7.76 7.53
CA TYR A 287 11.77 -7.29 8.32
C TYR A 287 11.59 -5.91 8.93
N SER A 288 12.32 -5.63 10.01
CA SER A 288 12.31 -4.31 10.64
C SER A 288 10.93 -3.78 10.98
N ASN A 289 9.94 -4.65 11.22
CA ASN A 289 8.64 -4.23 11.72
C ASN A 289 8.66 -4.18 13.26
N TYR A 290 7.89 -3.25 13.81
CA TYR A 290 7.75 -3.02 15.23
C TYR A 290 6.35 -3.41 15.69
N PHE A 291 6.25 -4.26 16.71
CA PHE A 291 4.98 -4.72 17.29
C PHE A 291 4.99 -4.46 18.78
N GLU A 292 3.96 -3.78 19.30
CA GLU A 292 3.81 -3.49 20.72
C GLU A 292 2.40 -3.81 21.22
N ASN A 293 2.33 -4.57 22.32
CA ASN A 293 1.09 -4.96 23.00
C ASN A 293 0.07 -5.67 22.09
N CYS A 294 0.55 -6.37 21.07
CA CYS A 294 -0.31 -7.12 20.16
C CYS A 294 -0.75 -8.45 20.78
N GLU A 295 -1.97 -8.91 20.46
CA GLU A 295 -2.43 -10.27 20.82
C GLU A 295 -1.50 -11.30 20.17
N THR A 296 -1.03 -11.02 18.97
CA THR A 296 0.06 -11.74 18.32
C THR A 296 0.92 -10.78 17.50
N GLY A 297 2.24 -10.96 17.51
CA GLY A 297 3.13 -10.22 16.61
C GLY A 297 3.01 -10.70 15.17
N ILE A 298 3.54 -11.91 14.90
CA ILE A 298 3.51 -12.53 13.57
C ILE A 298 2.84 -13.91 13.62
N VAL A 299 1.85 -14.11 12.75
CA VAL A 299 1.20 -15.38 12.46
C VAL A 299 1.77 -15.96 11.17
N ILE A 300 2.53 -17.05 11.30
CA ILE A 300 2.94 -17.89 10.18
C ILE A 300 1.76 -18.80 9.85
N GLY A 301 1.22 -18.66 8.64
CA GLY A 301 0.07 -19.43 8.19
C GLY A 301 0.34 -20.93 8.21
N ASN A 302 -0.67 -21.70 8.62
CA ASN A 302 -0.67 -23.15 8.45
C ASN A 302 -1.45 -23.47 7.17
N GLY A 303 -0.72 -23.71 6.08
CA GLY A 303 -1.30 -23.85 4.74
C GLY A 303 -2.22 -25.06 4.58
N ASP A 304 -3.11 -25.01 3.59
CA ASP A 304 -3.92 -26.16 3.13
C ASP A 304 -3.73 -26.49 1.65
N GLY A 305 -2.77 -25.83 1.00
CA GLY A 305 -2.36 -26.09 -0.37
C GLY A 305 -0.98 -25.50 -0.66
N GLU A 306 -0.45 -25.87 -1.81
CA GLU A 306 0.75 -25.30 -2.41
C GLU A 306 0.37 -24.86 -3.83
N VAL A 307 0.23 -23.55 -4.05
CA VAL A 307 -0.23 -23.00 -5.32
C VAL A 307 0.81 -23.23 -6.41
N ALA A 308 2.10 -23.22 -6.08
CA ALA A 308 3.15 -23.54 -7.05
C ALA A 308 3.03 -24.98 -7.59
N ASP A 309 2.49 -25.90 -6.80
CA ASP A 309 2.26 -27.31 -7.16
C ASP A 309 0.87 -27.55 -7.79
N GLY A 310 0.12 -26.48 -8.10
CA GLY A 310 -1.17 -26.55 -8.78
C GLY A 310 -2.39 -26.59 -7.86
N ALA A 311 -2.25 -26.27 -6.57
CA ALA A 311 -3.41 -26.03 -5.72
C ALA A 311 -4.23 -24.82 -6.22
N ARG A 312 -5.52 -24.81 -5.89
CA ARG A 312 -6.44 -23.73 -6.25
C ARG A 312 -5.99 -22.39 -5.65
N LEU A 313 -6.13 -21.29 -6.41
CA LEU A 313 -5.73 -19.93 -5.97
C LEU A 313 -6.47 -19.44 -4.70
N THR A 314 -7.59 -20.06 -4.35
CA THR A 314 -8.36 -19.75 -3.13
C THR A 314 -7.85 -20.49 -1.89
N ALA A 315 -6.89 -21.40 -2.05
CA ALA A 315 -6.25 -22.09 -0.93
C ALA A 315 -5.54 -21.08 0.01
N HIS A 316 -5.22 -21.56 1.19
CA HIS A 316 -4.25 -20.96 2.07
C HIS A 316 -2.91 -21.54 1.66
N ASP A 317 -2.24 -20.83 0.76
CA ASP A 317 -0.94 -21.25 0.25
C ASP A 317 0.04 -21.34 1.40
N ARG A 318 0.69 -22.49 1.57
CA ARG A 318 1.63 -22.67 2.68
C ARG A 318 2.73 -21.61 2.57
N PRO A 319 3.13 -20.94 3.65
CA PRO A 319 4.31 -20.11 3.60
C PRO A 319 5.54 -20.93 3.22
N ASP A 320 6.26 -20.51 2.17
CA ASP A 320 7.51 -21.12 1.70
C ASP A 320 8.60 -20.07 1.42
N ARG A 321 9.85 -20.34 1.83
CA ARG A 321 11.01 -19.46 1.64
C ARG A 321 10.80 -18.02 2.14
N VAL A 322 10.01 -17.85 3.20
CA VAL A 322 9.77 -16.54 3.82
C VAL A 322 10.91 -16.19 4.78
N LEU A 323 11.42 -14.97 4.68
CA LEU A 323 12.36 -14.39 5.64
C LEU A 323 11.62 -13.51 6.65
N ILE A 324 11.76 -13.81 7.93
CA ILE A 324 11.26 -13.04 9.07
C ILE A 324 12.48 -12.59 9.88
N ALA A 325 12.95 -11.36 9.67
CA ALA A 325 14.21 -10.94 10.26
C ALA A 325 14.19 -9.54 10.85
N PHE A 326 14.99 -9.28 11.89
CA PHE A 326 15.14 -7.93 12.44
C PHE A 326 13.82 -7.29 12.87
N ASN A 327 12.79 -8.03 13.26
CA ASN A 327 11.58 -7.42 13.81
C ASN A 327 11.75 -7.19 15.31
N THR A 328 11.13 -6.14 15.87
CA THR A 328 11.07 -5.88 17.31
C THR A 328 9.66 -6.13 17.80
N MET A 329 9.51 -6.97 18.83
CA MET A 329 8.24 -7.40 19.40
C MET A 329 8.25 -7.17 20.91
N VAL A 330 7.47 -6.19 21.38
CA VAL A 330 7.45 -5.75 22.77
C VAL A 330 6.10 -6.03 23.41
N ASN A 331 6.08 -6.80 24.49
CA ASN A 331 4.88 -7.12 25.28
C ASN A 331 3.72 -7.72 24.48
N ASN A 332 4.03 -8.39 23.36
CA ASN A 332 3.02 -9.16 22.63
C ASN A 332 2.66 -10.39 23.44
N LYS A 333 1.38 -10.74 23.52
CA LYS A 333 0.96 -11.95 24.24
C LYS A 333 1.65 -13.18 23.66
N ILE A 334 1.63 -13.33 22.33
CA ILE A 334 2.48 -14.30 21.63
C ILE A 334 3.26 -13.58 20.53
N SER A 335 4.59 -13.62 20.57
CA SER A 335 5.40 -12.90 19.58
C SER A 335 5.31 -13.53 18.19
N MET A 336 5.51 -14.85 18.09
CA MET A 336 5.35 -15.59 16.83
C MET A 336 4.49 -16.84 17.03
N VAL A 337 3.56 -17.10 16.11
CA VAL A 337 2.68 -18.26 16.20
C VAL A 337 2.48 -18.92 14.84
N GLN A 338 2.44 -20.24 14.83
CA GLN A 338 1.81 -21.02 13.76
C GLN A 338 0.66 -21.79 14.39
N MET A 339 -0.57 -21.36 14.13
CA MET A 339 -1.75 -21.99 14.74
C MET A 339 -1.98 -23.40 14.20
N GLN A 340 -2.60 -24.25 15.03
CA GLN A 340 -3.01 -25.58 14.60
C GLN A 340 -4.06 -25.49 13.49
N ARG A 341 -3.95 -26.36 12.51
CA ARG A 341 -4.97 -26.57 11.47
C ARG A 341 -5.19 -28.04 11.25
N LYS A 342 -6.46 -28.46 11.20
CA LYS A 342 -6.81 -29.83 10.83
C LYS A 342 -6.31 -30.10 9.41
N ASN A 343 -5.47 -31.14 9.25
CA ASN A 343 -4.83 -31.51 7.99
C ASN A 343 -4.00 -30.38 7.36
N GLY A 344 -3.47 -29.47 8.17
CA GLY A 344 -2.62 -28.40 7.69
C GLY A 344 -1.27 -28.91 7.18
N MET A 345 -0.85 -28.38 6.03
CA MET A 345 0.48 -28.62 5.44
C MET A 345 1.60 -27.88 6.18
N GLY A 346 1.25 -26.93 7.07
CA GLY A 346 2.19 -26.11 7.81
C GLY A 346 2.84 -25.02 6.96
N ALA A 347 4.13 -24.83 7.18
CA ALA A 347 5.01 -23.93 6.44
C ALA A 347 6.33 -24.66 6.13
N THR A 348 7.15 -24.13 5.23
CA THR A 348 8.43 -24.73 4.87
C THR A 348 9.49 -23.66 4.56
N ALA A 349 10.77 -23.99 4.78
CA ALA A 349 11.92 -23.11 4.52
C ALA A 349 11.79 -21.69 5.11
N ILE A 350 11.12 -21.55 6.27
CA ILE A 350 10.98 -20.27 6.96
C ILE A 350 12.29 -19.94 7.66
N THR A 351 12.82 -18.75 7.39
CA THR A 351 14.00 -18.23 8.10
C THR A 351 13.56 -17.19 9.12
N VAL A 352 13.83 -17.43 10.41
CA VAL A 352 13.57 -16.50 11.51
C VAL A 352 14.90 -16.07 12.13
N ALA A 353 15.34 -14.85 11.81
CA ALA A 353 16.70 -14.42 12.11
C ALA A 353 16.78 -13.04 12.76
N TYR A 354 17.56 -12.90 13.83
CA TYR A 354 17.90 -11.59 14.42
C TYR A 354 16.68 -10.74 14.81
N ASN A 355 15.57 -11.37 15.20
CA ASN A 355 14.42 -10.68 15.80
C ASN A 355 14.68 -10.39 17.28
N LEU A 356 14.17 -9.28 17.78
CA LEU A 356 14.25 -8.85 19.17
C LEU A 356 12.86 -9.01 19.81
N ILE A 357 12.78 -9.83 20.86
CA ILE A 357 11.54 -10.07 21.61
C ILE A 357 11.75 -9.63 23.06
N GLN A 358 10.93 -8.70 23.54
CA GLN A 358 10.96 -8.22 24.92
C GLN A 358 9.58 -8.32 25.58
N GLY A 359 9.47 -9.00 26.71
CA GLY A 359 8.22 -9.12 27.46
C GLY A 359 7.17 -10.01 26.79
N GLY A 360 5.97 -10.06 27.37
CA GLY A 360 4.87 -10.89 26.86
C GLY A 360 4.82 -12.30 27.43
N ASP A 361 3.84 -13.11 27.00
CA ASP A 361 3.66 -14.45 27.55
C ASP A 361 4.59 -15.46 26.86
N ASN A 362 4.56 -15.54 25.53
CA ASN A 362 5.31 -16.55 24.80
C ASN A 362 6.08 -15.96 23.61
N ALA A 363 7.38 -16.28 23.51
CA ALA A 363 8.19 -15.90 22.35
C ALA A 363 7.74 -16.62 21.06
N ALA A 364 7.44 -17.93 21.13
CA ALA A 364 7.04 -18.71 19.97
C ALA A 364 6.08 -19.86 20.32
N SER A 365 5.05 -20.08 19.50
CA SER A 365 4.13 -21.22 19.61
C SER A 365 3.83 -21.81 18.23
N ILE A 366 4.38 -22.98 17.90
CA ILE A 366 4.39 -23.57 16.56
C ILE A 366 3.63 -24.91 16.57
N SER A 367 2.38 -24.90 16.13
CA SER A 367 1.46 -26.06 16.17
C SER A 367 1.21 -26.73 14.82
N GLY A 368 2.24 -26.86 13.99
CA GLY A 368 2.20 -27.63 12.74
C GLY A 368 3.59 -27.91 12.19
N PRO A 369 3.71 -28.67 11.09
CA PRO A 369 5.02 -28.89 10.48
C PRO A 369 5.61 -27.55 10.02
N MET A 370 6.88 -27.34 10.30
CA MET A 370 7.67 -26.23 9.77
C MET A 370 8.99 -26.82 9.27
N ARG A 371 8.93 -27.46 8.10
CA ARG A 371 10.08 -28.21 7.56
C ARG A 371 11.15 -27.24 7.09
N ASP A 372 12.42 -27.66 7.23
CA ASP A 372 13.58 -26.89 6.77
C ASP A 372 13.66 -25.46 7.34
N ALA A 373 13.03 -25.22 8.49
CA ALA A 373 13.06 -23.93 9.15
C ALA A 373 14.47 -23.61 9.64
N LYS A 374 14.91 -22.37 9.43
CA LYS A 374 16.16 -21.84 9.96
C LYS A 374 15.87 -20.81 11.02
N TRP A 375 16.44 -20.98 12.20
CA TRP A 375 16.36 -20.02 13.30
C TRP A 375 17.77 -19.61 13.69
N GLU A 376 18.06 -18.31 13.77
CA GLU A 376 19.39 -17.85 14.17
C GLU A 376 19.40 -16.46 14.82
N GLY A 377 20.30 -16.26 15.78
CA GLY A 377 20.68 -14.94 16.30
C GLY A 377 19.56 -14.10 16.90
N ASN A 378 18.40 -14.67 17.26
CA ASN A 378 17.32 -13.92 17.89
C ASN A 378 17.73 -13.48 19.31
N LEU A 379 17.12 -12.43 19.83
CA LEU A 379 17.32 -11.96 21.20
C LEU A 379 15.98 -11.97 21.92
N VAL A 380 15.94 -12.58 23.11
CA VAL A 380 14.73 -12.67 23.93
C VAL A 380 15.01 -12.13 25.33
N PHE A 381 14.08 -11.36 25.89
CA PHE A 381 14.18 -10.89 27.27
C PHE A 381 12.81 -10.78 27.92
N GLY A 382 12.66 -11.28 29.14
CA GLY A 382 11.47 -11.01 29.97
C GLY A 382 10.15 -11.62 29.48
N THR A 383 10.15 -12.53 28.50
CA THR A 383 8.98 -13.37 28.18
C THR A 383 8.71 -14.34 29.34
N LYS A 384 7.45 -14.74 29.57
CA LYS A 384 7.15 -15.79 30.57
C LYS A 384 7.69 -17.15 30.15
N THR A 385 7.71 -17.44 28.84
CA THR A 385 8.34 -18.62 28.26
C THR A 385 8.91 -18.31 26.87
N ASN A 386 9.97 -19.03 26.51
CA ASN A 386 10.51 -19.01 25.14
C ASN A 386 9.72 -19.92 24.18
N GLY A 387 8.86 -20.78 24.74
CA GLY A 387 8.00 -21.69 23.98
C GLY A 387 8.78 -22.56 23.00
N ASP A 388 8.36 -22.57 21.75
CA ASP A 388 8.90 -23.41 20.68
C ASP A 388 10.13 -22.81 19.97
N LEU A 389 10.71 -21.74 20.53
CA LEU A 389 11.93 -21.15 19.98
C LEU A 389 13.10 -22.14 20.14
N PRO A 390 13.78 -22.57 19.05
CA PRO A 390 14.78 -23.64 19.16
C PRO A 390 15.99 -23.25 20.03
N ALA A 391 16.40 -24.14 20.93
CA ALA A 391 17.56 -23.92 21.78
C ALA A 391 18.83 -23.63 20.96
N GLY A 392 19.65 -22.69 21.41
CA GLY A 392 20.90 -22.28 20.72
C GLY A 392 20.70 -21.32 19.54
N THR A 393 19.45 -20.96 19.19
CA THR A 393 19.15 -20.04 18.09
C THR A 393 18.80 -18.62 18.55
N PHE A 394 18.91 -18.39 19.86
CA PHE A 394 18.63 -17.12 20.49
C PHE A 394 19.52 -16.90 21.72
N THR A 395 19.64 -15.64 22.13
CA THR A 395 20.27 -15.22 23.38
C THR A 395 19.23 -14.66 24.34
N VAL A 396 19.43 -14.88 25.65
CA VAL A 396 18.56 -14.31 26.69
C VAL A 396 19.33 -13.21 27.42
N ILE A 397 19.07 -11.96 27.05
CA ILE A 397 19.78 -10.80 27.61
C ILE A 397 18.91 -9.55 27.48
N ASP A 398 18.96 -8.67 28.47
CA ASP A 398 18.27 -7.38 28.43
C ASP A 398 18.77 -6.53 27.25
N PRO A 399 17.92 -6.21 26.25
CA PRO A 399 18.31 -5.44 25.08
C PRO A 399 18.56 -3.96 25.37
N LYS A 400 18.26 -3.47 26.59
CA LYS A 400 18.39 -2.04 26.95
C LYS A 400 17.64 -1.14 25.98
N LEU A 401 16.36 -1.47 25.74
CA LEU A 401 15.46 -0.63 24.96
C LEU A 401 14.97 0.58 25.76
N GLU A 402 14.85 1.72 25.09
CA GLU A 402 14.22 2.92 25.63
C GLU A 402 13.12 3.43 24.68
N LYS A 403 12.00 3.89 25.23
CA LYS A 403 10.90 4.42 24.44
C LYS A 403 11.21 5.87 24.07
N THR A 404 11.31 6.16 22.77
CA THR A 404 11.62 7.51 22.29
C THR A 404 10.37 8.39 22.27
N ALA A 405 10.53 9.68 21.98
CA ALA A 405 9.43 10.62 21.87
C ALA A 405 8.42 10.28 20.76
N SER A 406 8.81 9.46 19.77
CA SER A 406 7.91 8.97 18.71
C SER A 406 6.97 7.87 19.22
N GLY A 407 7.21 7.33 20.42
CA GLY A 407 6.35 6.32 21.05
C GLY A 407 6.69 4.88 20.66
N ALA A 408 7.88 4.62 20.10
CA ALA A 408 8.40 3.27 19.86
C ALA A 408 9.71 3.02 20.64
N TYR A 409 9.97 1.77 21.04
CA TYR A 409 11.21 1.38 21.70
C TYR A 409 12.37 1.28 20.70
N HIS A 410 13.50 1.88 21.04
CA HIS A 410 14.76 1.88 20.26
C HIS A 410 15.91 1.37 21.12
N LEU A 411 16.99 0.95 20.46
CA LEU A 411 18.23 0.54 21.11
C LEU A 411 18.87 1.75 21.80
N THR A 412 19.41 1.53 22.99
CA THR A 412 20.33 2.49 23.62
C THR A 412 21.78 2.18 23.25
N ALA A 413 22.70 3.12 23.47
CA ALA A 413 24.13 2.90 23.24
C ALA A 413 24.74 1.76 24.08
N GLN A 414 24.03 1.27 25.10
CA GLN A 414 24.44 0.13 25.93
C GLN A 414 23.80 -1.18 25.49
N SER A 415 23.02 -1.18 24.40
CA SER A 415 22.31 -2.35 23.92
C SER A 415 23.28 -3.46 23.51
N PRO A 416 23.11 -4.69 24.02
CA PRO A 416 23.87 -5.84 23.54
C PRO A 416 23.44 -6.30 22.15
N ALA A 417 22.34 -5.76 21.58
CA ALA A 417 21.86 -6.07 20.24
C ALA A 417 22.70 -5.41 19.14
N ILE A 418 23.50 -4.40 19.48
CA ILE A 418 24.29 -3.61 18.55
C ILE A 418 25.41 -4.46 17.91
N ASN A 419 25.49 -4.40 16.58
CA ASN A 419 26.44 -5.08 15.70
C ASN A 419 26.53 -6.60 15.93
N LYS A 420 25.38 -7.28 16.11
CA LYS A 420 25.33 -8.72 16.44
C LYS A 420 24.88 -9.63 15.31
N ALA A 421 24.39 -9.10 14.19
CA ALA A 421 24.08 -9.94 13.04
C ALA A 421 25.37 -10.47 12.39
N THR A 422 25.59 -11.77 12.48
CA THR A 422 26.78 -12.44 11.94
C THR A 422 26.59 -12.98 10.52
N THR A 423 25.34 -13.20 10.11
CA THR A 423 24.96 -13.71 8.79
C THR A 423 24.43 -12.55 7.96
N THR A 424 25.01 -12.35 6.77
CA THR A 424 24.46 -11.38 5.80
C THR A 424 23.15 -11.91 5.23
N LEU A 425 22.08 -11.14 5.40
CA LEU A 425 20.76 -11.41 4.82
C LEU A 425 20.51 -10.44 3.65
N ALA A 426 20.30 -10.99 2.46
CA ALA A 426 20.11 -10.19 1.25
C ALA A 426 18.75 -9.47 1.24
N GLY A 427 18.69 -8.31 0.57
CA GLY A 427 17.44 -7.58 0.35
C GLY A 427 16.98 -6.69 1.51
N ILE A 428 17.77 -6.60 2.59
CA ILE A 428 17.51 -5.75 3.76
C ILE A 428 18.47 -4.57 3.73
N THR A 429 17.91 -3.36 3.61
CA THR A 429 18.70 -2.13 3.40
C THR A 429 18.41 -1.04 4.41
N THR A 430 17.19 -1.03 4.95
CA THR A 430 16.72 0.00 5.88
C THR A 430 16.10 -0.63 7.11
N ASP A 431 16.07 0.13 8.19
CA ASP A 431 15.48 -0.24 9.47
C ASP A 431 14.05 0.34 9.60
N MET A 432 13.48 0.31 10.82
CA MET A 432 12.13 0.82 11.08
C MET A 432 12.00 2.33 10.97
N ASP A 433 13.09 3.06 11.16
CA ASP A 433 13.18 4.52 11.11
C ASP A 433 13.50 5.03 9.69
N GLY A 434 13.62 4.12 8.72
CA GLY A 434 14.02 4.46 7.36
C GLY A 434 15.53 4.67 7.20
N GLN A 435 16.29 4.52 8.27
CA GLN A 435 17.73 4.68 8.26
C GLN A 435 18.39 3.48 7.60
N LYS A 436 19.57 3.71 7.01
CA LYS A 436 20.33 2.66 6.35
C LYS A 436 20.96 1.75 7.41
N ARG A 437 20.82 0.43 7.23
CA ARG A 437 21.54 -0.54 8.05
C ARG A 437 23.03 -0.60 7.70
N VAL A 438 23.90 -0.67 8.72
CA VAL A 438 25.35 -0.66 8.58
C VAL A 438 25.92 -1.96 9.12
N ALA A 439 26.58 -2.76 8.27
CA ALA A 439 27.10 -4.05 8.70
C ALA A 439 28.24 -3.90 9.73
N PRO A 440 28.30 -4.75 10.77
CA PRO A 440 27.30 -5.77 11.14
C PRO A 440 25.97 -5.18 11.63
N PHE A 441 24.83 -5.66 11.14
CA PHE A 441 23.52 -5.11 11.53
C PHE A 441 23.19 -5.37 13.01
N ASP A 442 22.31 -4.55 13.55
CA ASP A 442 21.76 -4.69 14.88
C ASP A 442 20.60 -5.70 14.91
N ILE A 443 20.45 -6.44 16.01
CA ILE A 443 19.29 -7.32 16.25
C ILE A 443 18.06 -6.47 16.58
N GLY A 444 16.92 -6.79 15.96
CA GLY A 444 15.68 -6.02 16.12
C GLY A 444 15.48 -4.98 15.01
N ALA A 445 14.37 -4.26 15.10
CA ALA A 445 13.85 -3.39 14.03
C ALA A 445 14.60 -2.09 13.83
N ASP A 446 15.15 -1.56 14.92
CA ASP A 446 15.99 -0.38 14.97
C ASP A 446 17.45 -0.74 14.62
N GLU A 447 18.11 0.13 13.87
CA GLU A 447 19.56 0.16 13.72
C GLU A 447 20.10 1.37 14.48
N PHE A 448 20.89 1.15 15.52
CA PHE A 448 21.41 2.22 16.36
C PHE A 448 22.24 3.21 15.53
N SER A 449 21.63 4.35 15.25
CA SER A 449 22.18 5.38 14.38
C SER A 449 21.91 6.78 14.90
N THR A 450 22.72 7.73 14.46
CA THR A 450 22.50 9.17 14.66
C THR A 450 21.99 9.86 13.39
N ASP A 451 21.73 9.10 12.33
CA ASP A 451 21.17 9.64 11.09
C ASP A 451 19.74 10.18 11.32
N ALA A 452 19.23 10.97 10.37
CA ALA A 452 17.88 11.47 10.48
C ALA A 452 16.86 10.31 10.44
N VAL A 453 15.89 10.33 11.34
CA VAL A 453 14.73 9.42 11.31
C VAL A 453 13.81 9.88 10.20
N GLU A 454 13.60 9.03 9.18
CA GLU A 454 12.75 9.30 8.02
C GLU A 454 11.34 8.72 8.17
N ALA A 455 11.19 7.67 8.98
CA ALA A 455 9.93 7.02 9.29
C ALA A 455 9.70 6.94 10.80
N LYS A 456 8.44 7.08 11.23
CA LYS A 456 8.04 7.06 12.65
C LYS A 456 6.60 6.55 12.77
N PRO A 457 6.15 6.14 13.97
CA PRO A 457 4.73 5.97 14.24
C PRO A 457 3.93 7.22 13.84
N LEU A 458 2.89 7.03 13.03
CA LEU A 458 2.10 8.10 12.46
C LEU A 458 0.95 8.51 13.39
N SER A 459 0.54 9.76 13.24
CA SER A 459 -0.69 10.32 13.81
C SER A 459 -1.58 10.87 12.70
N ALA A 460 -2.82 11.23 13.04
CA ALA A 460 -3.72 11.90 12.11
C ALA A 460 -3.15 13.22 11.56
N LYS A 461 -2.14 13.83 12.21
CA LYS A 461 -1.45 15.02 11.69
C LYS A 461 -0.45 14.73 10.58
N ASP A 462 0.03 13.49 10.49
CA ASP A 462 0.98 13.06 9.47
C ASP A 462 0.26 12.46 8.24
N THR A 463 -1.06 12.25 8.32
CA THR A 463 -1.87 11.55 7.31
C THR A 463 -3.22 12.21 7.04
N GLY A 464 -3.91 11.72 6.01
CA GLY A 464 -5.24 12.17 5.63
C GLY A 464 -5.26 13.62 5.18
N VAL A 465 -6.44 14.21 5.17
CA VAL A 465 -6.64 15.59 4.71
C VAL A 465 -5.93 16.60 5.62
N GLN A 466 -5.72 16.26 6.89
CA GLN A 466 -5.10 17.16 7.88
C GLN A 466 -3.60 17.37 7.66
N SER A 467 -2.88 16.43 7.04
CA SER A 467 -1.43 16.56 6.85
C SER A 467 -1.02 17.34 5.60
N ALA A 468 -1.99 17.69 4.76
CA ALA A 468 -1.76 18.42 3.52
C ALA A 468 -2.15 19.91 3.58
N LEU A 469 -2.59 20.39 4.76
CA LEU A 469 -3.05 21.76 5.01
C LEU A 469 -1.98 22.66 5.61
#